data_AF-A0A7L2T4U1-F1
#
_entry.id   AF-A0A7L2T4U1-F1
#
_cell.length_a   1.000
_cell.length_b   1.000
_cell.length_c   1.000
_cell.angle_alpha   90.00
_cell.angle_beta   90.00
_cell.angle_gamma   90.00
#
_symmetry.space_group_name_H-M   'P 1'
#
loop_
_entity.id
_entity.type
_entity.pdbx_description
1 polymer ?
#
loop_
_entity_poly.entity_id
_entity_poly.type
_entity_poly.pdbx_seq_one_letter_code
_entity_poly.pdbx_strand_id
1 'polypeptide(L)'
;LTLAVVLPRHNLTYPWAWPRVGPAVRLAAAAVNSRRDLLPGFTLGWVFGSSEDRHGVCSEMAAPLVAVDLRLAHQPAAFLGPGCVYSAAPVARFTSHWQLPLVTAGAEAHGFDDKSEEFGLTTRAGPSHRKLGELGVQLHRRFNWTRRALLVYWDERVDDRPYYFAAEGLYVQLPTLRNLSVMDVVFRDGGNFSFIIQEIKAKGR
;
A
#
# COMPACT_ATOMS: atom_id res chain seq x y z
N LEU A 1 12.78 -9.19 21.30
CA LEU A 1 11.54 -9.01 20.52
C LEU A 1 11.92 -8.94 19.06
N THR A 2 11.45 -9.88 18.24
CA THR A 2 11.87 -10.00 16.83
C THR A 2 10.74 -9.56 15.90
N LEU A 3 11.05 -8.70 14.94
CA LEU A 3 10.17 -8.34 13.83
C LEU A 3 10.47 -9.19 12.59
N ALA A 4 9.45 -9.62 11.86
CA ALA A 4 9.63 -10.19 10.52
C ALA A 4 9.43 -9.10 9.46
N VAL A 5 10.48 -8.81 8.69
CA VAL A 5 10.42 -7.83 7.60
C VAL A 5 10.21 -8.58 6.29
N VAL A 6 9.17 -8.19 5.54
CA VAL A 6 8.89 -8.73 4.21
C VAL A 6 8.79 -7.56 3.23
N LEU A 7 9.88 -7.26 2.51
CA LEU A 7 9.98 -6.11 1.60
C LEU A 7 10.84 -6.47 0.38
N PRO A 8 10.80 -5.67 -0.71
CA PRO A 8 11.68 -5.89 -1.86
C PRO A 8 13.14 -5.76 -1.44
N ARG A 9 13.96 -6.79 -1.68
CA ARG A 9 15.36 -6.81 -1.26
C ARG A 9 16.23 -5.88 -2.10
N HIS A 10 15.95 -5.77 -3.39
CA HIS A 10 16.86 -5.13 -4.35
C HIS A 10 16.18 -4.10 -5.24
N ASN A 11 14.90 -4.28 -5.58
CA ASN A 11 14.29 -3.48 -6.60
C ASN A 11 14.00 -2.05 -6.13
N LEU A 12 14.84 -1.12 -6.62
CA LEU A 12 14.79 0.29 -6.24
C LEU A 12 13.69 1.07 -6.94
N THR A 13 12.83 0.48 -7.77
CA THR A 13 11.62 1.18 -8.24
C THR A 13 10.62 1.40 -7.12
N TYR A 14 10.61 0.54 -6.10
CA TYR A 14 9.69 0.64 -4.97
C TYR A 14 10.16 1.65 -3.91
N PRO A 15 9.29 2.57 -3.46
CA PRO A 15 9.61 3.49 -2.35
C PRO A 15 9.96 2.75 -1.05
N TRP A 16 9.36 1.58 -0.85
CA TRP A 16 9.54 0.70 0.32
C TRP A 16 10.60 -0.40 0.13
N ALA A 17 11.48 -0.30 -0.86
CA ALA A 17 12.59 -1.24 -1.03
C ALA A 17 13.52 -1.24 0.20
N TRP A 18 14.02 -2.41 0.58
CA TRP A 18 14.89 -2.58 1.76
C TRP A 18 16.13 -1.68 1.77
N PRO A 19 16.81 -1.39 0.64
CA PRO A 19 17.93 -0.44 0.66
C PRO A 19 17.54 0.97 1.12
N ARG A 20 16.26 1.36 1.01
CA ARG A 20 15.70 2.62 1.54
C ARG A 20 15.18 2.48 2.96
N VAL A 21 14.43 1.40 3.24
CA VAL A 21 13.75 1.20 4.53
C VAL A 21 14.69 0.67 5.61
N GLY A 22 15.64 -0.19 5.26
CA GLY A 22 16.57 -0.82 6.20
C GLY A 22 17.42 0.15 7.02
N PRO A 23 17.97 1.23 6.46
CA PRO A 23 18.58 2.31 7.24
C PRO A 23 17.62 2.94 8.27
N ALA A 24 16.37 3.22 7.89
CA ALA A 24 15.39 3.80 8.81
C ALA A 24 15.03 2.83 9.95
N VAL A 25 14.86 1.54 9.64
CA VAL A 25 14.62 0.49 10.65
C VAL A 25 15.79 0.36 11.63
N ARG A 26 17.03 0.39 11.14
CA ARG A 26 18.23 0.37 12.00
C ARG A 26 18.28 1.55 12.96
N LEU A 27 17.99 2.76 12.47
CA LEU A 27 17.96 3.96 13.30
C LEU A 27 16.86 3.88 14.37
N ALA A 28 15.65 3.46 13.99
CA ALA A 28 14.54 3.28 14.92
C ALA A 28 14.86 2.23 15.99
N ALA A 29 15.43 1.08 15.60
CA ALA A 29 15.79 0.02 16.54
C ALA A 29 16.91 0.44 17.49
N ALA A 30 17.93 1.15 16.99
CA ALA A 30 18.99 1.70 17.83
C ALA A 30 18.42 2.70 18.85
N ALA A 31 17.51 3.57 18.44
CA ALA A 31 16.86 4.52 19.34
C ALA A 31 16.05 3.81 20.44
N VAL A 32 15.23 2.81 20.08
CA VAL A 32 14.45 2.02 21.04
C VAL A 32 15.36 1.27 22.00
N ASN A 33 16.35 0.53 21.49
CA ASN A 33 17.26 -0.27 22.32
C ASN A 33 18.16 0.58 23.23
N SER A 34 18.36 1.87 22.92
CA SER A 34 19.14 2.78 23.78
C SER A 34 18.35 3.32 24.98
N ARG A 35 17.02 3.19 24.95
CA ARG A 35 16.10 3.73 25.97
C ARG A 35 15.65 2.64 26.93
N ARG A 36 16.08 2.72 28.18
CA ARG A 36 15.75 1.73 29.24
C ARG A 36 14.26 1.71 29.61
N ASP A 37 13.52 2.77 29.31
CA ASP A 37 12.09 2.88 29.56
C ASP A 37 11.22 2.20 28.47
N LEU A 38 11.80 1.92 27.30
CA LEU A 38 11.10 1.25 26.19
C LEU A 38 11.48 -0.24 26.17
N LEU A 39 10.47 -1.11 26.12
CA LEU A 39 10.62 -2.57 26.03
C LEU A 39 11.56 -3.17 27.11
N PRO A 40 11.31 -2.92 28.41
CA PRO A 40 12.18 -3.41 29.48
C PRO A 40 12.34 -4.93 29.42
N GLY A 41 13.59 -5.42 29.44
CA GLY A 41 13.90 -6.84 29.35
C GLY A 41 13.92 -7.42 27.93
N PHE A 42 13.70 -6.61 26.90
CA PHE A 42 13.75 -7.04 25.51
C PHE A 42 14.75 -6.22 24.69
N THR A 43 15.37 -6.87 23.71
CA THR A 43 16.11 -6.20 22.63
C THR A 43 15.32 -6.32 21.34
N LEU A 44 15.07 -5.20 20.68
CA LEU A 44 14.40 -5.15 19.38
C LEU A 44 15.39 -5.58 18.28
N GLY A 45 14.99 -6.55 17.49
CA GLY A 45 15.73 -7.02 16.31
C GLY A 45 14.77 -7.41 15.20
N TRP A 46 15.31 -7.83 14.05
CA TRP A 46 14.50 -8.28 12.93
C TRP A 46 15.16 -9.40 12.12
N VAL A 47 14.32 -10.16 11.44
CA VAL A 47 14.69 -11.11 10.38
C VAL A 47 14.10 -10.60 9.07
N PHE A 48 14.77 -10.86 7.96
CA PHE A 48 14.40 -10.30 6.66
C PHE A 48 14.11 -11.39 5.63
N GLY A 49 12.98 -11.26 4.96
CA GLY A 49 12.58 -12.04 3.80
C GLY A 49 12.26 -11.13 2.61
N SER A 50 12.60 -11.56 1.40
CA SER A 50 12.28 -10.77 0.19
C SER A 50 10.82 -10.95 -0.18
N SER A 51 10.13 -9.87 -0.56
CA SER A 51 8.82 -9.97 -1.21
C SER A 51 8.91 -10.18 -2.73
N GLU A 52 10.14 -10.24 -3.28
CA GLU A 52 10.39 -10.35 -4.72
C GLU A 52 10.29 -11.80 -5.23
N ASP A 53 9.83 -11.96 -6.47
CA ASP A 53 9.96 -13.22 -7.21
C ASP A 53 11.29 -13.32 -7.99
N ARG A 54 11.41 -14.33 -8.86
CA ARG A 54 12.58 -14.56 -9.73
C ARG A 54 12.84 -13.43 -10.74
N HIS A 55 11.85 -12.58 -11.00
CA HIS A 55 11.98 -11.42 -11.90
C HIS A 55 12.37 -10.15 -11.13
N GLY A 56 12.55 -10.24 -9.80
CA GLY A 56 12.95 -9.11 -8.97
C GLY A 56 11.82 -8.10 -8.75
N VAL A 57 10.56 -8.47 -8.95
CA VAL A 57 9.39 -7.62 -8.69
C VAL A 57 8.63 -8.15 -7.48
N CYS A 58 7.97 -7.26 -6.73
CA CYS A 58 7.15 -7.72 -5.62
C CYS A 58 6.02 -8.61 -6.11
N SER A 59 5.80 -9.72 -5.41
CA SER A 59 4.94 -10.80 -5.87
C SER A 59 3.87 -11.14 -4.84
N GLU A 60 2.65 -11.33 -5.32
CA GLU A 60 1.53 -11.85 -4.51
C GLU A 60 1.74 -13.32 -4.10
N MET A 61 2.62 -14.05 -4.79
CA MET A 61 2.95 -15.43 -4.48
C MET A 61 4.17 -15.53 -3.55
N ALA A 62 5.26 -14.83 -3.85
CA ALA A 62 6.51 -14.98 -3.08
C ALA A 62 6.39 -14.44 -1.65
N ALA A 63 5.77 -13.26 -1.48
CA ALA A 63 5.65 -12.59 -0.20
C ALA A 63 4.95 -13.44 0.89
N PRO A 64 3.78 -14.06 0.66
CA PRO A 64 3.15 -14.91 1.67
C PRO A 64 3.94 -16.17 2.01
N LEU A 65 4.60 -16.81 1.02
CA LEU A 65 5.45 -17.98 1.28
C LEU A 65 6.60 -17.61 2.23
N VAL A 66 7.27 -16.50 1.94
CA VAL A 66 8.33 -15.97 2.80
C VAL A 66 7.80 -15.56 4.18
N ALA A 67 6.60 -14.99 4.26
CA ALA A 67 6.00 -14.65 5.56
C ALA A 67 5.72 -15.91 6.40
N VAL A 68 5.26 -17.00 5.78
CA VAL A 68 5.07 -18.31 6.43
C VAL A 68 6.41 -18.87 6.91
N ASP A 69 7.44 -18.86 6.07
CA ASP A 69 8.77 -19.34 6.43
C ASP A 69 9.33 -18.57 7.64
N LEU A 70 9.23 -17.24 7.65
CA LEU A 70 9.65 -16.42 8.77
C LEU A 70 8.83 -16.69 10.04
N ARG A 71 7.52 -16.92 9.90
CA ARG A 71 6.62 -17.23 11.02
C ARG A 71 7.01 -18.55 11.69
N LEU A 72 7.31 -19.57 10.89
CA LEU A 72 7.67 -20.91 11.35
C LEU A 72 9.08 -20.93 11.95
N ALA A 73 10.05 -20.29 11.30
CA ALA A 73 11.45 -20.33 11.72
C ALA A 73 11.76 -19.44 12.93
N HIS A 74 11.08 -18.30 13.07
CA HIS A 74 11.51 -17.24 14.00
C HIS A 74 10.46 -16.79 15.01
N GLN A 75 9.19 -17.20 14.88
CA GLN A 75 8.10 -16.81 15.78
C GLN A 75 8.09 -15.29 16.08
N PRO A 76 8.03 -14.43 15.05
CA PRO A 76 8.11 -12.98 15.21
C PRO A 76 6.94 -12.44 16.03
N ALA A 77 7.19 -11.33 16.74
CA ALA A 77 6.17 -10.63 17.52
C ALA A 77 5.27 -9.73 16.66
N ALA A 78 5.76 -9.29 15.49
CA ALA A 78 5.01 -8.49 14.52
C ALA A 78 5.70 -8.54 13.14
N PHE A 79 4.96 -8.12 12.11
CA PHE A 79 5.45 -7.97 10.74
C PHE A 79 5.65 -6.51 10.36
N LEU A 80 6.68 -6.25 9.54
CA LEU A 80 6.94 -4.97 8.90
C LEU A 80 6.90 -5.14 7.37
N GLY A 81 6.06 -4.35 6.70
CA GLY A 81 5.69 -4.58 5.29
C GLY A 81 4.64 -5.70 5.15
N PRO A 82 4.33 -6.15 3.92
CA PRO A 82 4.81 -5.65 2.63
C PRO A 82 4.31 -4.24 2.29
N GLY A 83 5.00 -3.60 1.35
CA GLY A 83 4.60 -2.29 0.82
C GLY A 83 3.72 -2.38 -0.43
N CYS A 84 3.99 -3.34 -1.32
CA CYS A 84 3.15 -3.54 -2.51
C CYS A 84 1.76 -4.02 -2.14
N VAL A 85 0.73 -3.52 -2.83
CA VAL A 85 -0.67 -3.85 -2.56
C VAL A 85 -0.91 -5.35 -2.71
N TYR A 86 -0.45 -5.93 -3.82
CA TYR A 86 -0.67 -7.34 -4.13
C TYR A 86 0.10 -8.30 -3.22
N SER A 87 1.30 -7.91 -2.77
CA SER A 87 2.05 -8.68 -1.75
C SER A 87 1.45 -8.54 -0.36
N ALA A 88 0.97 -7.35 0.01
CA ALA A 88 0.50 -7.07 1.35
C ALA A 88 -0.83 -7.75 1.67
N ALA A 89 -1.75 -7.87 0.71
CA ALA A 89 -3.07 -8.45 0.94
C ALA A 89 -3.02 -9.89 1.50
N PRO A 90 -2.31 -10.86 0.88
CA PRO A 90 -2.21 -12.21 1.44
C PRO A 90 -1.41 -12.26 2.74
N VAL A 91 -0.33 -11.48 2.88
CA VAL A 91 0.44 -11.46 4.14
C VAL A 91 -0.40 -10.91 5.29
N ALA A 92 -1.19 -9.86 5.07
CA ALA A 92 -2.07 -9.28 6.05
C ALA A 92 -3.15 -10.26 6.53
N ARG A 93 -3.73 -11.05 5.62
CA ARG A 93 -4.67 -12.15 5.96
C ARG A 93 -4.01 -13.18 6.88
N PHE A 94 -2.79 -13.61 6.55
CA PHE A 94 -2.04 -14.52 7.41
C PHE A 94 -1.75 -13.93 8.79
N THR A 95 -1.29 -12.67 8.86
CA THR A 95 -0.99 -12.03 10.14
C THR A 95 -2.23 -11.84 11.01
N SER A 96 -3.38 -11.48 10.42
CA SER A 96 -4.65 -11.43 11.13
C SER A 96 -5.05 -12.81 11.67
N HIS A 97 -4.90 -13.86 10.86
CA HIS A 97 -5.16 -15.25 11.29
C HIS A 97 -4.24 -15.67 12.45
N TRP A 98 -2.95 -15.32 12.40
CA TRP A 98 -1.98 -15.61 13.46
C TRP A 98 -2.08 -14.70 14.67
N GLN A 99 -3.00 -13.72 14.66
CA GLN A 99 -3.12 -12.68 15.70
C GLN A 99 -1.82 -11.90 15.91
N LEU A 100 -1.11 -11.60 14.82
CA LEU A 100 0.13 -10.82 14.83
C LEU A 100 -0.10 -9.45 14.18
N PRO A 101 0.39 -8.35 14.79
CA PRO A 101 0.35 -7.03 14.17
C PRO A 101 1.17 -6.99 12.88
N LEU A 102 0.65 -6.31 11.87
CA LEU A 102 1.36 -5.94 10.66
C LEU A 102 1.43 -4.43 10.56
N VAL A 103 2.63 -3.87 10.45
CA VAL A 103 2.85 -2.43 10.24
C VAL A 103 3.45 -2.21 8.87
N THR A 104 2.88 -1.30 8.08
CA THR A 104 3.43 -0.96 6.76
C THR A 104 3.27 0.52 6.45
N ALA A 105 4.19 1.08 5.66
CA ALA A 105 4.09 2.44 5.13
C ALA A 105 3.59 2.47 3.67
N GLY A 106 3.29 1.30 3.08
CA GLY A 106 2.64 1.15 1.77
C GLY A 106 1.21 0.60 1.93
N ALA A 107 0.86 -0.39 1.12
CA ALA A 107 -0.48 -1.01 1.10
C ALA A 107 -1.59 0.04 0.96
N GLU A 108 -1.42 0.92 -0.03
CA GLU A 108 -2.14 2.19 -0.11
C GLU A 108 -3.60 2.03 -0.61
N ALA A 109 -3.94 0.88 -1.19
CA ALA A 109 -5.25 0.57 -1.76
C ALA A 109 -6.42 0.74 -0.77
N HIS A 110 -7.60 1.04 -1.32
CA HIS A 110 -8.81 1.26 -0.52
C HIS A 110 -9.24 0.00 0.23
N GLY A 111 -9.01 -1.19 -0.33
CA GLY A 111 -9.39 -2.47 0.30
C GLY A 111 -8.83 -2.68 1.71
N PHE A 112 -7.66 -2.11 2.03
CA PHE A 112 -7.08 -2.19 3.37
C PHE A 112 -7.78 -1.28 4.40
N ASP A 113 -8.77 -0.47 4.02
CA ASP A 113 -9.55 0.35 4.97
C ASP A 113 -10.50 -0.50 5.81
N ASP A 114 -10.97 -1.64 5.31
CA ASP A 114 -11.80 -2.56 6.08
C ASP A 114 -10.94 -3.34 7.08
N LYS A 115 -11.13 -3.03 8.36
CA LYS A 115 -10.45 -3.65 9.50
C LYS A 115 -11.34 -4.62 10.26
N SER A 116 -12.57 -4.86 9.79
CA SER A 116 -13.52 -5.71 10.51
C SER A 116 -13.17 -7.20 10.41
N GLU A 117 -12.50 -7.61 9.33
CA GLU A 117 -12.16 -9.01 9.05
C GLU A 117 -10.67 -9.18 8.71
N GLU A 118 -10.35 -9.36 7.42
CA GLU A 118 -9.08 -9.86 6.90
C GLU A 118 -7.85 -9.02 7.29
N PHE A 119 -8.02 -7.72 7.55
CA PHE A 119 -6.94 -6.78 7.81
C PHE A 119 -6.96 -6.16 9.22
N GLY A 120 -7.70 -6.77 10.17
CA GLY A 120 -7.95 -6.19 11.50
C GLY A 120 -6.70 -5.83 12.32
N LEU A 121 -5.58 -6.52 12.11
CA LEU A 121 -4.30 -6.23 12.78
C LEU A 121 -3.27 -5.49 11.91
N THR A 122 -3.71 -4.96 10.75
CA THR A 122 -2.85 -4.19 9.85
C THR A 122 -2.94 -2.69 10.14
N THR A 123 -1.83 -2.10 10.61
CA THR A 123 -1.65 -0.66 10.78
C THR A 123 -0.86 -0.08 9.60
N ARG A 124 -1.44 0.91 8.91
CA ARG A 124 -0.75 1.69 7.88
C ARG A 124 -0.22 2.98 8.49
N ALA A 125 1.10 3.13 8.51
CA ALA A 125 1.81 4.30 9.01
C ALA A 125 2.21 5.28 7.88
N GLY A 126 1.86 4.96 6.63
CA GLY A 126 2.09 5.80 5.45
C GLY A 126 0.77 6.32 4.85
N PRO A 127 0.83 6.93 3.64
CA PRO A 127 -0.34 7.37 2.91
C PRO A 127 -1.33 6.24 2.59
N SER A 128 -2.59 6.59 2.33
CA SER A 128 -3.55 5.71 1.68
C SER A 128 -4.31 6.46 0.60
N HIS A 129 -4.74 5.77 -0.45
CA HIS A 129 -5.48 6.41 -1.53
C HIS A 129 -6.88 6.86 -1.10
N ARG A 130 -7.43 6.31 -0.02
CA ARG A 130 -8.61 6.91 0.65
C ARG A 130 -8.35 8.37 1.04
N LYS A 131 -7.18 8.68 1.61
CA LYS A 131 -6.83 10.06 1.98
C LYS A 131 -6.69 10.97 0.77
N LEU A 132 -6.22 10.45 -0.37
CA LEU A 132 -6.26 11.17 -1.64
C LEU A 132 -7.71 11.46 -2.08
N GLY A 133 -8.62 10.49 -1.94
CA GLY A 133 -10.04 10.67 -2.20
C GLY A 133 -10.70 11.71 -1.29
N GLU A 134 -10.41 11.68 0.01
CA GLU A 134 -10.89 12.67 0.98
C GLU A 134 -10.41 14.09 0.63
N LEU A 135 -9.15 14.25 0.19
CA LEU A 135 -8.65 15.51 -0.35
C LEU A 135 -9.45 15.95 -1.59
N GLY A 136 -9.72 15.02 -2.52
CA GLY A 136 -10.56 15.29 -3.70
C GLY A 136 -11.94 15.83 -3.33
N VAL A 137 -12.59 15.25 -2.32
CA VAL A 137 -13.87 15.73 -1.79
C VAL A 137 -13.76 17.15 -1.23
N GLN A 138 -12.71 17.46 -0.47
CA GLN A 138 -12.50 18.81 0.07
C GLN A 138 -12.28 19.85 -1.03
N LEU A 139 -11.54 19.51 -2.08
CA LEU A 139 -11.34 20.39 -3.24
C LEU A 139 -12.67 20.68 -3.96
N HIS A 140 -13.49 19.66 -4.21
CA HIS A 140 -14.79 19.85 -4.85
C HIS A 140 -15.71 20.77 -4.03
N ARG A 141 -15.72 20.63 -2.70
CA ARG A 141 -16.45 21.54 -1.80
C ARG A 141 -15.89 22.96 -1.85
N ARG A 142 -14.56 23.12 -1.82
CA ARG A 142 -13.89 24.43 -1.79
C ARG A 142 -14.11 25.25 -3.06
N PHE A 143 -14.25 24.57 -4.21
CA PHE A 143 -14.38 25.20 -5.53
C PHE A 143 -15.78 25.03 -6.16
N ASN A 144 -16.75 24.49 -5.42
CA ASN A 144 -18.11 24.23 -5.90
C ASN A 144 -18.18 23.38 -7.19
N TRP A 145 -17.30 22.38 -7.31
CA TRP A 145 -17.37 21.39 -8.39
C TRP A 145 -18.43 20.33 -8.03
N THR A 146 -19.60 20.42 -8.65
CA THR A 146 -20.79 19.65 -8.23
C THR A 146 -21.32 18.69 -9.27
N ARG A 147 -20.86 18.76 -10.52
CA ARG A 147 -21.49 18.05 -11.64
C ARG A 147 -20.76 16.77 -12.02
N ARG A 148 -19.47 16.87 -12.32
CA ARG A 148 -18.69 15.77 -12.91
C ARG A 148 -17.26 15.75 -12.43
N ALA A 149 -16.69 14.56 -12.36
CA ALA A 149 -15.25 14.32 -12.23
C ALA A 149 -14.85 13.23 -13.23
N LEU A 150 -13.75 13.45 -13.95
CA LEU A 150 -13.17 12.48 -14.88
C LEU A 150 -11.79 12.05 -14.36
N LEU A 151 -11.62 10.75 -14.12
CA LEU A 151 -10.36 10.15 -13.71
C LEU A 151 -9.67 9.56 -14.94
N VAL A 152 -8.48 10.02 -15.25
CA VAL A 152 -7.70 9.54 -16.41
C VAL A 152 -6.41 8.94 -15.89
N TYR A 153 -6.21 7.64 -16.10
CA TYR A 153 -5.05 6.93 -15.55
C TYR A 153 -4.58 5.76 -16.43
N TRP A 154 -3.33 5.38 -16.21
CA TRP A 154 -2.64 4.31 -16.92
C TRP A 154 -2.65 3.02 -16.07
N ASP A 155 -2.92 1.85 -16.67
CA ASP A 155 -3.00 0.59 -15.92
C ASP A 155 -2.58 -0.62 -16.76
N GLU A 156 -1.32 -1.02 -16.64
CA GLU A 156 -0.74 -2.17 -17.36
C GLU A 156 -1.13 -3.53 -16.78
N ARG A 157 -1.63 -3.58 -15.54
CA ARG A 157 -2.04 -4.81 -14.85
C ARG A 157 -0.95 -5.88 -14.68
N VAL A 158 0.30 -5.55 -14.96
CA VAL A 158 1.47 -6.43 -14.77
C VAL A 158 2.39 -5.93 -13.64
N ASP A 159 2.14 -4.71 -13.14
CA ASP A 159 2.83 -4.10 -12.02
C ASP A 159 1.95 -4.05 -10.76
N ASP A 160 2.35 -3.29 -9.73
CA ASP A 160 1.54 -3.10 -8.52
C ASP A 160 0.35 -2.12 -8.74
N ARG A 161 0.08 -1.75 -10.00
CA ARG A 161 -1.02 -0.90 -10.47
C ARG A 161 -1.20 0.40 -9.66
N PRO A 162 -0.14 1.20 -9.45
CA PRO A 162 -0.18 2.35 -8.54
C PRO A 162 -1.21 3.41 -8.97
N TYR A 163 -1.37 3.66 -10.27
CA TYR A 163 -2.33 4.65 -10.75
C TYR A 163 -3.78 4.19 -10.68
N TYR A 164 -4.02 2.88 -10.85
CA TYR A 164 -5.34 2.31 -10.63
C TYR A 164 -5.77 2.49 -9.18
N PHE A 165 -4.93 2.11 -8.21
CA PHE A 165 -5.27 2.24 -6.80
C PHE A 165 -5.37 3.70 -6.35
N ALA A 166 -4.58 4.61 -6.92
CA ALA A 166 -4.76 6.05 -6.70
C ALA A 166 -6.10 6.57 -7.22
N ALA A 167 -6.50 6.15 -8.44
CA ALA A 167 -7.79 6.51 -9.01
C ALA A 167 -8.96 5.87 -8.24
N GLU A 168 -8.83 4.62 -7.80
CA GLU A 168 -9.81 3.92 -6.94
C GLU A 168 -10.13 4.74 -5.69
N GLY A 169 -9.10 5.26 -5.00
CA GLY A 169 -9.29 6.09 -3.82
C GLY A 169 -10.18 7.32 -4.08
N LEU A 170 -9.98 8.00 -5.20
CA LEU A 170 -10.85 9.10 -5.64
C LEU A 170 -12.24 8.61 -6.03
N TYR A 171 -12.30 7.54 -6.82
CA TYR A 171 -13.54 6.97 -7.33
C TYR A 171 -14.49 6.54 -6.20
N VAL A 172 -13.96 6.00 -5.11
CA VAL A 172 -14.77 5.60 -3.95
C VAL A 172 -15.21 6.79 -3.09
N GLN A 173 -14.37 7.80 -2.92
CA GLN A 173 -14.68 8.93 -2.03
C GLN A 173 -15.54 10.01 -2.69
N LEU A 174 -15.34 10.31 -3.97
CA LEU A 174 -16.05 11.39 -4.66
C LEU A 174 -17.59 11.23 -4.69
N PRO A 175 -18.17 10.02 -4.83
CA PRO A 175 -19.63 9.79 -4.75
C PRO A 175 -20.26 10.15 -3.39
N THR A 176 -19.47 10.41 -2.35
CA THR A 176 -19.99 10.97 -1.09
C THR A 176 -20.54 12.39 -1.26
N LEU A 177 -20.18 13.07 -2.35
CA LEU A 177 -20.79 14.32 -2.79
C LEU A 177 -22.06 14.02 -3.60
N ARG A 178 -23.19 14.59 -3.18
CA ARG A 178 -24.47 14.38 -3.86
C ARG A 178 -24.43 14.94 -5.29
N ASN A 179 -25.04 14.21 -6.22
CA ASN A 179 -25.22 14.57 -7.63
C ASN A 179 -23.92 14.74 -8.45
N LEU A 180 -22.80 14.20 -7.98
CA LEU A 180 -21.54 14.17 -8.73
C LEU A 180 -21.46 12.90 -9.58
N SER A 181 -21.34 13.03 -10.90
CA SER A 181 -21.03 11.89 -11.77
C SER A 181 -19.52 11.69 -11.85
N VAL A 182 -19.04 10.50 -11.47
CA VAL A 182 -17.62 10.14 -11.58
C VAL A 182 -17.47 9.18 -12.77
N MET A 183 -16.58 9.51 -13.69
CA MET A 183 -16.27 8.72 -14.87
C MET A 183 -14.77 8.43 -14.90
N ASP A 184 -14.37 7.36 -15.58
CA ASP A 184 -12.96 7.05 -15.79
C ASP A 184 -12.63 6.73 -17.25
N VAL A 185 -11.35 6.96 -17.58
CA VAL A 185 -10.72 6.59 -18.84
C VAL A 185 -9.39 5.93 -18.51
N VAL A 186 -9.27 4.66 -18.88
CA VAL A 186 -8.08 3.84 -18.63
C VAL A 186 -7.36 3.62 -19.95
N PHE A 187 -6.04 3.77 -19.95
CA PHE A 187 -5.21 3.47 -21.12
C PHE A 187 -4.02 2.57 -20.77
N ARG A 188 -3.40 1.99 -21.80
CA ARG A 188 -2.26 1.04 -21.75
C ARG A 188 -1.30 1.30 -22.91
N ASP A 189 -0.12 0.70 -22.86
CA ASP A 189 0.85 0.62 -23.97
C ASP A 189 1.19 1.98 -24.60
N GLY A 190 1.41 3.00 -23.77
CA GLY A 190 1.70 4.38 -24.22
C GLY A 190 0.49 5.22 -24.63
N GLY A 191 -0.69 4.59 -24.79
CA GLY A 191 -1.99 5.25 -24.99
C GLY A 191 -2.18 5.95 -26.34
N ASN A 192 -3.42 5.96 -26.84
CA ASN A 192 -3.79 6.82 -27.96
C ASN A 192 -4.17 8.21 -27.43
N PHE A 193 -3.21 9.14 -27.42
CA PHE A 193 -3.42 10.50 -26.91
C PHE A 193 -4.57 11.24 -27.60
N SER A 194 -4.78 11.03 -28.90
CA SER A 194 -5.89 11.64 -29.64
C SER A 194 -7.24 11.16 -29.10
N PHE A 195 -7.37 9.86 -28.82
CA PHE A 195 -8.55 9.28 -28.18
C PHE A 195 -8.74 9.82 -26.75
N ILE A 196 -7.68 9.85 -25.94
CA ILE A 196 -7.74 10.35 -24.55
C ILE A 196 -8.21 11.82 -24.53
N ILE A 197 -7.69 12.66 -25.42
CA ILE A 197 -8.11 14.08 -25.52
C ILE A 197 -9.57 14.19 -25.94
N GLN A 198 -10.05 13.34 -26.86
CA GLN A 198 -11.45 13.30 -27.26
C GLN A 198 -12.36 12.92 -26.09
N GLU A 199 -11.98 11.89 -25.32
CA GLU A 199 -12.71 11.45 -24.13
C GLU A 199 -12.76 12.54 -23.06
N ILE A 200 -11.65 13.24 -22.82
CA ILE A 200 -11.61 14.38 -21.88
C ILE A 200 -12.56 15.49 -22.33
N LYS A 201 -12.58 15.83 -23.62
CA LYS A 201 -13.50 16.85 -24.16
C LYS A 201 -14.96 16.44 -24.03
N ALA A 202 -15.28 15.17 -24.23
CA ALA A 202 -16.64 14.65 -24.19
C ALA A 202 -17.18 14.46 -22.76
N LYS A 203 -16.34 14.00 -21.83
CA LYS A 203 -16.73 13.58 -20.48
C LYS A 203 -16.38 14.58 -19.38
N GLY A 204 -15.36 15.42 -19.59
CA GLY A 204 -14.83 16.33 -18.57
C GLY A 204 -15.53 17.70 -18.47
N ARG A 205 -16.48 18.00 -19.37
CA ARG A 205 -17.26 19.24 -19.38
C ARG A 205 -18.67 19.02 -18.82
#